data_AF-A0A6N7GZJ6-F1
#
_entry.id   AF-A0A6N7GZJ6-F1
#
_cell.length_a   1.000
_cell.length_b   1.000
_cell.length_c   1.000
_cell.angle_alpha   90.00
_cell.angle_beta   90.00
_cell.angle_gamma   90.00
#
_symmetry.space_group_name_H-M   'P 1'
#
loop_
_entity.id
_entity.type
_entity.pdbx_description
1 polymer ?
#
loop_
_entity_poly.entity_id
_entity_poly.type
_entity_poly.pdbx_seq_one_letter_code
_entity_poly.pdbx_strand_id
1 'polypeptide(L)'
;MRFPVTLRHSKGGGFTVTFSDIPEAISEGHTEAEALAHARDALVSALDFYFEDRRPVPSPSRPKRGQKVVELPASLAAKVLLLNELVRQNVRPAELARRLGT
;
A
#
# COMPACT_ATOMS: atom_id res chain seq x y z
N MET A 1 -4.43 7.26 -2.76
CA MET A 1 -3.88 6.28 -3.74
C MET A 1 -4.76 5.03 -3.68
N ARG A 2 -5.08 4.41 -4.82
CA ARG A 2 -6.05 3.29 -4.88
C ARG A 2 -5.37 2.07 -5.49
N PHE A 3 -5.12 1.04 -4.68
CA PHE A 3 -4.43 -0.17 -5.09
C PHE A 3 -5.44 -1.24 -5.53
N PRO A 4 -5.35 -1.78 -6.75
CA PRO A 4 -6.17 -2.89 -7.19
C PRO A 4 -5.86 -4.16 -6.39
N VAL A 5 -6.90 -4.89 -6.01
CA VAL A 5 -6.77 -6.18 -5.33
C VAL A 5 -7.25 -7.33 -6.20
N THR A 6 -6.71 -8.52 -5.94
CA THR A 6 -7.25 -9.78 -6.44
C THR A 6 -7.83 -10.55 -5.26
N LEU A 7 -9.12 -10.89 -5.35
CA LEU A 7 -9.77 -11.80 -4.40
C LEU A 7 -9.83 -13.19 -5.00
N ARG A 8 -9.47 -14.20 -4.22
CA ARG A 8 -9.58 -15.61 -4.58
C ARG A 8 -10.33 -16.34 -3.49
N HIS A 9 -11.27 -17.20 -3.87
CA HIS A 9 -11.88 -18.12 -2.92
C HIS A 9 -10.83 -19.09 -2.40
N SER A 10 -10.74 -19.23 -1.09
CA SER A 10 -9.87 -20.19 -0.44
C SER A 10 -10.56 -21.56 -0.36
N LYS A 11 -9.77 -22.64 -0.33
CA LYS A 11 -10.32 -24.02 -0.30
C LYS A 11 -11.10 -24.34 0.98
N GLY A 12 -10.83 -23.64 2.08
CA GLY A 12 -11.51 -23.79 3.37
C GLY A 12 -12.77 -22.91 3.53
N GLY A 13 -13.14 -22.16 2.50
CA GLY A 13 -14.17 -21.12 2.60
C GLY A 13 -13.57 -19.76 2.96
N GLY A 14 -14.22 -18.69 2.50
CA GLY A 14 -13.70 -17.32 2.59
C GLY A 14 -12.89 -16.88 1.38
N PHE A 15 -12.09 -15.84 1.57
CA PHE A 15 -11.37 -15.13 0.53
C PHE A 15 -9.94 -14.81 0.97
N THR A 16 -8.97 -15.07 0.09
CA THR A 16 -7.61 -14.53 0.17
C THR A 16 -7.53 -13.29 -0.71
N VAL A 17 -6.90 -12.23 -0.20
CA VAL A 17 -6.68 -10.97 -0.92
C VAL A 17 -5.18 -10.76 -1.14
N THR A 18 -4.81 -10.40 -2.36
CA THR A 18 -3.44 -10.06 -2.73
C THR A 18 -3.38 -8.78 -3.54
N PHE A 19 -2.23 -8.10 -3.47
CA PHE A 19 -1.91 -6.89 -4.23
C PHE A 19 -0.79 -7.20 -5.22
N SER A 20 -1.01 -6.97 -6.52
CA SER A 20 0.04 -7.19 -7.53
C SER A 20 1.19 -6.18 -7.40
N ASP A 21 0.87 -4.96 -6.98
CA ASP A 21 1.86 -3.88 -6.84
C ASP A 21 2.66 -3.97 -5.52
N ILE A 22 2.09 -4.62 -4.50
CA ILE A 22 2.70 -4.79 -3.17
C ILE A 22 2.56 -6.27 -2.76
N PRO A 23 3.38 -7.19 -3.31
CA PRO A 23 3.21 -8.64 -3.11
C PRO A 23 3.31 -9.10 -1.65
N GLU A 24 3.98 -8.31 -0.80
CA GLU A 24 4.10 -8.58 0.63
C GLU A 24 2.79 -8.35 1.39
N ALA A 25 1.85 -7.58 0.84
CA ALA A 25 0.53 -7.37 1.41
C ALA A 25 -0.40 -8.53 1.04
N ILE A 26 -0.63 -9.44 1.99
CA ILE A 26 -1.53 -10.58 1.84
C ILE A 26 -2.41 -10.66 3.08
N SER A 27 -3.71 -10.89 2.87
CA SER A 27 -4.67 -11.06 3.96
C SER A 27 -5.76 -12.05 3.58
N GLU A 28 -6.57 -12.44 4.57
CA GLU A 28 -7.71 -13.33 4.38
C GLU A 28 -8.93 -12.84 5.16
N GLY A 29 -10.13 -13.28 4.78
CA GLY A 29 -11.37 -13.02 5.52
C GLY A 29 -12.48 -13.98 5.11
N HIS A 30 -13.47 -14.18 5.98
CA HIS A 30 -14.55 -15.14 5.74
C HIS A 30 -15.58 -14.60 4.73
N THR A 31 -15.76 -13.27 4.69
CA THR A 31 -16.60 -12.57 3.72
C THR A 31 -15.78 -11.64 2.84
N GLU A 32 -16.30 -11.25 1.68
CA GLU A 32 -15.63 -10.27 0.81
C GLU A 32 -15.37 -8.94 1.54
N ALA A 33 -16.34 -8.47 2.33
CA ALA A 33 -16.22 -7.21 3.07
C ALA A 33 -15.14 -7.27 4.15
N GLU A 34 -15.10 -8.36 4.92
CA GLU A 34 -14.07 -8.61 5.93
C GLU A 34 -12.68 -8.74 5.28
N ALA A 35 -12.58 -9.52 4.19
CA ALA A 35 -11.33 -9.72 3.48
C ALA A 35 -10.76 -8.40 2.93
N LEU A 36 -11.62 -7.51 2.42
CA LEU A 36 -11.24 -6.16 1.98
C LEU A 36 -10.83 -5.25 3.14
N ALA A 37 -11.47 -5.36 4.31
CA ALA A 37 -11.08 -4.62 5.50
C ALA A 37 -9.68 -5.06 5.98
N HIS A 38 -9.44 -6.37 6.10
CA HIS A 38 -8.13 -6.91 6.47
C HIS A 38 -7.06 -6.58 5.42
N ALA A 39 -7.42 -6.52 4.13
CA ALA A 39 -6.49 -6.13 3.06
C ALA A 39 -6.00 -4.69 3.21
N ARG A 40 -6.83 -3.78 3.74
CA ARG A 40 -6.40 -2.43 4.08
C ARG A 40 -5.33 -2.44 5.15
N ASP A 41 -5.54 -3.19 6.23
CA ASP A 41 -4.59 -3.25 7.33
C ASP A 41 -3.28 -3.91 6.88
N ALA A 42 -3.37 -5.01 6.13
CA ALA A 42 -2.19 -5.66 5.54
C ALA A 42 -1.41 -4.75 4.59
N LEU A 43 -2.08 -3.93 3.78
CA LEU A 43 -1.43 -2.94 2.93
C LEU A 43 -0.71 -1.87 3.77
N VAL A 44 -1.31 -1.38 4.85
CA VAL A 44 -0.67 -0.41 5.74
C VAL A 44 0.58 -1.02 6.39
N SER A 45 0.47 -2.23 6.95
CA SER A 45 1.61 -2.93 7.55
C SER A 45 2.72 -3.22 6.54
N ALA A 46 2.38 -3.59 5.31
CA ALA A 46 3.37 -3.80 4.26
C ALA A 46 4.14 -2.51 3.94
N LEU A 47 3.45 -1.35 3.91
CA LEU A 47 4.08 -0.05 3.65
C LEU A 47 5.05 0.37 4.76
N ASP A 48 4.85 -0.06 6.00
CA ASP A 48 5.79 0.22 7.09
C ASP A 48 7.20 -0.29 6.77
N PHE A 49 7.33 -1.50 6.18
CA PHE A 49 8.62 -2.02 5.73
C PHE A 49 9.27 -1.13 4.65
N TYR A 50 8.49 -0.56 3.73
CA TYR A 50 9.04 0.37 2.72
C TYR A 50 9.53 1.67 3.36
N PHE A 51 8.84 2.17 4.39
CA PHE A 51 9.27 3.36 5.13
C PHE A 51 10.56 3.10 5.93
N GLU A 52 10.62 1.97 6.64
CA GLU A 52 11.78 1.57 7.46
C GLU A 52 13.03 1.35 6.61
N ASP A 53 12.89 0.61 5.51
CA ASP A 53 14.00 0.29 4.60
C ASP A 53 14.38 1.46 3.68
N ARG A 54 13.62 2.57 3.70
CA ARG A 54 13.71 3.67 2.72
C ARG A 54 13.67 3.18 1.27
N ARG A 55 12.80 2.21 0.98
CA ARG A 55 12.60 1.66 -0.35
C ARG A 55 11.48 2.43 -1.06
N PRO A 56 11.60 2.68 -2.38
CA PRO A 56 10.52 3.32 -3.12
C PRO A 56 9.30 2.38 -3.13
N VAL A 57 8.14 2.91 -2.78
CA VAL A 57 6.86 2.21 -2.84
C VAL A 57 6.38 2.18 -4.29
N PRO A 58 6.07 1.00 -4.85
CA PRO A 58 5.45 0.87 -6.16
C PRO A 58 4.16 1.70 -6.29
N SER A 59 4.01 2.39 -7.42
CA SER A 59 2.76 3.11 -7.71
C SER A 59 1.64 2.11 -8.03
N PRO A 60 0.39 2.37 -7.61
CA PRO A 60 -0.72 1.48 -7.89
C PRO A 60 -0.96 1.37 -9.39
N SER A 61 -1.14 0.13 -9.86
CA SER A 61 -1.57 -0.15 -11.22
C SER A 61 -2.98 0.38 -11.48
N ARG A 62 -3.31 0.65 -12.75
CA ARG A 62 -4.67 1.05 -13.14
C ARG A 62 -5.64 -0.11 -12.91
N PRO A 63 -6.73 0.05 -12.13
CA PRO A 63 -7.71 -1.01 -11.91
C PRO A 63 -8.39 -1.44 -13.21
N LYS A 64 -8.61 -2.74 -13.39
CA LYS A 64 -9.45 -3.28 -14.46
C LYS A 64 -10.93 -2.96 -14.19
N ARG A 65 -11.78 -3.02 -15.23
CA ARG A 65 -13.23 -2.80 -15.07
C ARG A 65 -13.81 -3.79 -14.05
N GLY A 66 -14.45 -3.26 -13.01
CA GLY A 66 -15.06 -4.05 -11.93
C GLY A 66 -14.08 -4.60 -10.89
N GLN A 67 -12.77 -4.37 -11.03
CA GLN A 67 -11.79 -4.80 -10.04
C GLN A 67 -11.94 -4.00 -8.75
N LYS A 68 -11.94 -4.71 -7.62
CA LYS A 68 -11.98 -4.09 -6.29
C LYS A 68 -10.66 -3.36 -6.02
N VAL A 69 -10.74 -2.32 -5.21
CA VAL A 69 -9.59 -1.50 -4.82
C VAL A 69 -9.60 -1.26 -3.32
N VAL A 70 -8.42 -1.14 -2.75
CA VAL A 70 -8.21 -0.63 -1.40
C VAL A 70 -7.62 0.77 -1.53
N GLU A 71 -8.24 1.72 -0.83
CA GLU A 71 -7.81 3.11 -0.84
C GLU A 71 -6.99 3.43 0.40
N LEU A 72 -5.82 4.04 0.20
CA LEU A 72 -5.02 4.57 1.30
C LEU A 72 -5.65 5.87 1.83
N PRO A 73 -5.64 6.08 3.16
CA PRO A 73 -5.90 7.40 3.74
C PRO A 73 -5.01 8.47 3.09
N ALA A 74 -5.55 9.69 2.94
CA ALA A 74 -4.84 10.78 2.27
C ALA A 74 -3.48 11.11 2.92
N SER A 75 -3.41 11.07 4.25
CA SER A 75 -2.17 11.30 5.01
C SER A 75 -1.11 10.24 4.72
N LEU A 76 -1.50 8.98 4.59
CA LEU A 76 -0.58 7.89 4.26
C LEU A 76 -0.14 7.94 2.80
N ALA A 77 -1.06 8.26 1.88
CA ALA A 77 -0.72 8.52 0.49
C ALA A 77 0.31 9.67 0.35
N ALA A 78 0.15 10.75 1.12
CA ALA A 78 1.13 11.84 1.15
C ALA A 78 2.50 11.38 1.64
N LYS A 79 2.57 10.55 2.70
CA LYS A 79 3.82 9.95 3.17
C LYS A 79 4.50 9.09 2.11
N VAL A 80 3.73 8.26 1.40
CA VAL A 80 4.25 7.43 0.29
C VAL A 80 4.87 8.31 -0.81
N LEU A 81 4.14 9.34 -1.26
CA LEU A 81 4.63 10.24 -2.30
C LEU A 81 5.90 10.98 -1.86
N LEU A 82 5.93 11.45 -0.60
CA LEU A 82 7.10 12.10 -0.02
C LEU A 82 8.29 11.15 0.07
N LEU A 83 8.10 9.93 0.58
CA LEU A 83 9.16 8.92 0.64
C LEU A 83 9.75 8.68 -0.75
N ASN A 84 8.90 8.41 -1.74
CA ASN A 84 9.34 8.13 -3.11
C ASN A 84 10.16 9.30 -3.68
N GLU A 85 9.75 10.53 -3.42
CA GLU A 85 10.47 11.72 -3.88
C GLU A 85 11.82 11.89 -3.17
N LEU A 86 11.88 11.64 -1.85
CA LEU A 86 13.12 11.68 -1.08
C LEU A 86 14.10 10.60 -1.55
N VAL A 87 13.64 9.38 -1.82
CA VAL A 87 14.46 8.31 -2.39
C VAL A 87 14.95 8.70 -3.78
N ARG A 88 14.07 9.21 -4.65
CA ARG A 88 14.41 9.64 -6.00
C ARG A 88 15.47 10.73 -6.03
N GLN A 89 15.40 11.71 -5.11
CA GLN A 89 16.40 12.77 -4.98
C GLN A 89 17.63 12.36 -4.16
N ASN A 90 17.65 11.15 -3.57
CA ASN A 90 18.63 10.72 -2.58
C ASN A 90 18.80 11.71 -1.40
N VAL A 91 17.69 12.28 -0.95
CA VAL A 91 17.62 13.27 0.14
C VAL A 91 17.26 12.58 1.45
N ARG A 92 17.93 12.96 2.55
CA ARG A 92 17.61 12.49 3.91
C ARG A 92 16.61 13.45 4.60
N PRO A 93 15.84 12.99 5.59
CA PRO A 93 14.89 13.85 6.31
C PRO A 93 15.51 15.13 6.90
N ALA A 94 16.73 15.07 7.43
CA ALA A 94 17.44 16.25 7.94
C ALA A 94 17.76 17.28 6.83
N GLU A 95 18.00 16.83 5.61
CA GLU A 95 18.21 17.72 4.47
C GLU A 95 16.89 18.31 3.97
N LEU A 96 15.81 17.52 3.97
CA LEU A 96 14.47 18.06 3.71
C LEU A 96 14.11 19.16 4.71
N ALA A 97 14.34 18.94 6.01
CA ALA A 97 14.08 19.91 7.06
C ALA A 97 14.82 21.23 6.82
N ARG A 98 16.12 21.17 6.49
CA ARG A 98 16.90 22.35 6.08
C ARG A 98 16.31 23.09 4.88
N ARG A 99 15.84 22.38 3.86
CA ARG A 99 15.19 22.98 2.68
C ARG A 99 13.85 23.63 3.00
N LEU A 100 13.14 23.10 3.99
CA LEU A 100 11.87 23.65 4.48
C LEU A 100 12.07 24.79 5.49
N GLY A 101 13.29 25.01 5.99
CA GLY A 101 13.57 26.02 7.00
C GLY A 101 13.07 25.65 8.39
N THR A 102 13.02 24.35 8.72
CA THR A 102 12.56 23.81 10.01
C THR A 102 13.59 22.89 10.63
#